data_AF-A0A2V9B2M3-F1
#
_entry.id   AF-A0A2V9B2M3-F1
#
_cell.length_a   1.000
_cell.length_b   1.000
_cell.length_c   1.000
_cell.angle_alpha   90.00
_cell.angle_beta   90.00
_cell.angle_gamma   90.00
#
_symmetry.space_group_name_H-M   'P 1'
#
loop_
_entity.id
_entity.type
_entity.pdbx_description
1 polymer ?
#
loop_
_entity_poly.entity_id
_entity_poly.type
_entity_poly.pdbx_seq_one_letter_code
_entity_poly.pdbx_strand_id
1 'polypeptide(L)'
;MARSHRLDPPMNTTTTAFFLMLVWLCCASPALAQSGAAQDNARVQQLYAEAKSAEAQGNLSAATTKYESLLEIAPRLAPAYNNLGALYLRQREFKKAAAVLERGLKIDPH
;
A
#
# COMPACT_ATOMS: atom_id res chain seq x y z
N MET A 1 26.19 -70.74 -15.84
CA MET A 1 25.00 -69.99 -15.37
C MET A 1 25.34 -69.34 -14.04
N ALA A 2 25.64 -68.04 -14.01
CA ALA A 2 25.87 -67.29 -12.78
C ALA A 2 25.17 -65.92 -12.90
N ARG A 3 24.43 -65.61 -11.85
CA ARG A 3 23.31 -64.67 -11.76
C ARG A 3 23.81 -63.22 -11.74
N SER A 4 23.16 -62.37 -12.52
CA SER A 4 23.40 -60.92 -12.59
C SER A 4 23.16 -60.24 -11.24
N HIS A 5 24.23 -59.73 -10.64
CA HIS A 5 24.18 -58.93 -9.43
C HIS A 5 23.82 -57.47 -9.82
N ARG A 6 22.53 -57.20 -10.04
CA ARG A 6 22.02 -55.83 -10.07
C ARG A 6 22.08 -55.28 -8.64
N LEU A 7 22.97 -54.32 -8.42
CA LEU A 7 22.97 -53.48 -7.22
C LEU A 7 21.91 -52.40 -7.45
N ASP A 8 20.68 -52.67 -7.01
CA ASP A 8 19.66 -51.64 -6.92
C ASP A 8 20.02 -50.70 -5.74
N PRO A 9 20.12 -49.37 -5.92
CA PRO A 9 20.40 -48.46 -4.80
C PRO A 9 19.20 -48.42 -3.82
N PRO A 10 19.45 -48.26 -2.51
CA PRO A 10 18.41 -48.31 -1.48
C PRO A 10 17.36 -47.19 -1.64
N MET A 11 16.13 -47.59 -1.34
CA MET A 11 14.85 -46.95 -1.67
C MET A 11 14.51 -45.75 -0.75
N ASN A 12 15.43 -44.81 -0.56
CA ASN A 12 15.26 -43.73 0.44
C ASN A 12 15.77 -42.32 0.03
N THR A 13 16.26 -42.11 -1.19
CA THR A 13 16.77 -40.81 -1.66
C THR A 13 15.70 -39.85 -2.21
N THR A 14 14.50 -40.34 -2.57
CA THR A 14 13.39 -39.52 -3.08
C THR A 14 12.54 -38.87 -1.99
N THR A 15 12.54 -39.40 -0.77
CA THR A 15 11.68 -38.90 0.32
C THR A 15 12.29 -37.67 1.02
N THR A 16 13.62 -37.59 1.11
CA THR A 16 14.33 -36.44 1.73
C THR A 16 14.32 -35.19 0.85
N ALA A 17 14.33 -35.35 -0.48
CA ALA A 17 14.16 -34.25 -1.44
C ALA A 17 12.76 -33.60 -1.33
N PHE A 18 11.73 -34.41 -1.09
CA PHE A 18 10.36 -33.93 -0.91
C PHE A 18 10.18 -33.14 0.41
N PHE A 19 10.85 -33.59 1.48
CA PHE A 19 10.81 -32.92 2.79
C PHE A 19 11.54 -31.58 2.81
N LEU A 20 12.66 -31.44 2.09
CA LEU A 20 13.37 -30.16 1.97
C LEU A 20 12.60 -29.13 1.12
N MET A 21 11.77 -29.58 0.18
CA MET A 21 10.89 -28.73 -0.62
C MET A 21 9.70 -28.19 0.20
N LEU A 22 9.18 -28.98 1.15
CA LEU A 22 8.09 -28.60 2.05
C LEU A 22 8.53 -27.63 3.17
N VAL A 23 9.76 -27.77 3.69
CA VAL A 23 10.29 -26.85 4.73
C VAL A 23 10.61 -25.46 4.16
N TRP A 24 10.99 -25.36 2.88
CA TRP A 24 11.12 -24.08 2.17
C TRP A 24 9.76 -23.43 1.87
N LEU A 25 8.70 -24.23 1.75
CA LEU A 25 7.32 -23.77 1.52
C LEU A 25 6.65 -23.23 2.82
N CYS A 26 7.09 -23.67 4.00
CA CYS A 26 6.48 -23.30 5.29
C CYS A 26 7.12 -22.12 6.02
N CYS A 27 8.33 -21.67 5.66
CA CYS A 27 8.99 -20.52 6.31
C CYS A 27 8.68 -19.15 5.67
N ALA A 28 7.90 -19.12 4.58
CA ALA A 28 7.64 -17.91 3.80
C ALA A 28 6.44 -17.07 4.26
N SER A 29 5.81 -17.33 5.41
CA SER A 29 4.68 -16.49 5.84
C SER A 29 4.48 -16.44 7.35
N PRO A 30 4.88 -15.31 7.94
CA PRO A 30 3.89 -14.43 8.53
C PRO A 30 3.79 -13.12 7.72
N ALA A 31 3.73 -13.19 6.40
CA ALA A 31 3.70 -12.00 5.53
C ALA A 31 2.28 -11.39 5.39
N LEU A 32 1.23 -12.11 5.78
CA LEU A 32 -0.15 -11.67 5.56
C LEU A 32 -0.67 -10.66 6.60
N ALA A 33 0.01 -10.48 7.74
CA ALA A 33 -0.42 -9.55 8.79
C ALA A 33 0.33 -8.21 8.79
N GLN A 34 1.56 -8.16 8.27
CA GLN A 34 2.38 -6.93 8.24
C GLN A 34 2.20 -6.10 6.98
N SER A 35 1.55 -6.64 5.94
CA SER A 35 1.47 -5.99 4.63
C SER A 35 0.45 -4.85 4.59
N GLY A 36 -0.76 -5.01 5.14
CA GLY A 36 -1.84 -4.02 5.01
C GLY A 36 -1.49 -2.62 5.51
N ALA A 37 -1.22 -2.48 6.82
CA ALA A 37 -0.97 -1.15 7.41
C ALA A 37 0.33 -0.49 6.91
N ALA A 38 1.39 -1.28 6.65
CA ALA A 38 2.63 -0.75 6.08
C ALA A 38 2.44 -0.31 4.62
N GLN A 39 1.66 -1.05 3.85
CA GLN A 39 1.33 -0.72 2.46
C GLN A 39 0.39 0.48 2.37
N ASP A 40 -0.55 0.62 3.29
CA ASP A 40 -1.42 1.80 3.40
C ASP A 40 -0.59 3.05 3.71
N ASN A 41 0.35 2.98 4.65
CA ASN A 41 1.25 4.10 4.96
C ASN A 41 2.13 4.48 3.76
N ALA A 42 2.71 3.50 3.07
CA ALA A 42 3.50 3.74 1.86
C ALA A 42 2.64 4.35 0.74
N ARG A 43 1.40 3.87 0.59
CA ARG A 43 0.45 4.37 -0.40
C ARG A 43 0.03 5.81 -0.11
N VAL A 44 -0.22 6.15 1.15
CA VAL A 44 -0.48 7.52 1.62
C VAL A 44 0.68 8.44 1.25
N GLN A 45 1.91 8.05 1.58
CA GLN A 45 3.09 8.86 1.25
C GLN A 45 3.24 9.06 -0.27
N GLN A 46 3.04 8.00 -1.05
CA GLN A 46 3.11 8.07 -2.51
C GLN A 46 2.03 9.02 -3.07
N LEU A 47 0.76 8.85 -2.67
CA LEU A 47 -0.33 9.70 -3.13
C LEU A 47 -0.11 11.17 -2.75
N TYR A 48 0.47 11.43 -1.57
CA TYR A 48 0.80 12.78 -1.13
C TYR A 48 1.87 13.42 -2.01
N ALA A 49 2.93 12.69 -2.33
CA ALA A 49 3.97 13.17 -3.24
C ALA A 49 3.41 13.44 -4.65
N GLU A 50 2.58 12.54 -5.17
CA GLU A 50 1.90 12.72 -6.46
C GLU A 50 0.98 13.95 -6.46
N ALA A 51 0.21 14.16 -5.39
CA ALA A 51 -0.67 15.32 -5.24
C ALA A 51 0.11 16.63 -5.23
N LYS A 52 1.21 16.70 -4.47
CA LYS A 52 2.11 17.87 -4.44
C LYS A 52 2.76 18.15 -5.80
N SER A 53 3.17 17.11 -6.51
CA SER A 53 3.73 17.24 -7.85
C SER A 53 2.70 17.79 -8.84
N ALA A 54 1.48 17.24 -8.83
CA ALA A 54 0.38 17.73 -9.66
C ALA A 54 0.00 19.19 -9.34
N GLU A 55 -0.01 19.57 -8.06
CA GLU A 55 -0.22 20.94 -7.62
C GLU A 55 0.85 21.89 -8.17
N ALA A 56 2.12 21.50 -8.10
CA ALA A 56 3.25 22.28 -8.62
C ALA A 56 3.19 22.45 -10.14
N GLN A 57 2.68 21.45 -10.85
CA GLN A 57 2.44 21.51 -12.30
C GLN A 57 1.19 22.33 -12.68
N GLY A 58 0.41 22.80 -11.70
CA GLY A 58 -0.83 23.52 -11.94
C GLY A 58 -2.00 22.61 -12.35
N ASN A 59 -1.83 21.29 -12.33
CA ASN A 59 -2.89 20.34 -12.60
C ASN A 59 -3.78 20.16 -11.36
N LEU A 60 -4.62 21.18 -11.12
CA LEU A 60 -5.45 21.26 -9.91
C LEU A 60 -6.45 20.10 -9.80
N SER A 61 -7.01 19.65 -10.93
CA SER A 61 -7.96 18.54 -10.97
C SER A 61 -7.29 17.24 -10.51
N ALA A 62 -6.13 16.89 -11.08
CA ALA A 62 -5.39 15.70 -10.67
C ALA A 62 -4.96 15.77 -9.19
N ALA A 63 -4.50 16.94 -8.73
CA ALA A 63 -4.13 17.12 -7.33
C ALA A 63 -5.33 16.92 -6.39
N THR A 64 -6.50 17.44 -6.76
CA THR A 64 -7.76 17.29 -6.01
C THR A 64 -8.11 15.81 -5.84
N THR A 65 -8.13 15.05 -6.94
CA THR A 65 -8.42 13.61 -6.92
C THR A 65 -7.44 12.84 -6.03
N LYS A 66 -6.15 13.18 -6.07
CA LYS A 66 -5.13 12.50 -5.24
C LYS A 66 -5.32 12.80 -3.75
N TYR A 67 -5.66 14.04 -3.39
CA TYR A 67 -5.99 14.38 -2.00
C TYR A 67 -7.29 13.74 -1.52
N GLU A 68 -8.29 13.57 -2.39
CA GLU A 68 -9.51 12.84 -2.05
C GLU A 68 -9.20 11.36 -1.74
N SER A 69 -8.46 10.67 -2.61
CA SER A 69 -8.01 9.30 -2.35
C SER A 69 -7.15 9.18 -1.08
N LEU A 70 -6.35 10.21 -0.76
CA LEU A 70 -5.60 10.28 0.48
C LEU A 70 -6.52 10.26 1.71
N LEU A 71 -7.61 11.01 1.66
CA LEU A 71 -8.57 11.10 2.75
C LEU A 71 -9.46 9.86 2.88
N GLU A 72 -9.59 9.06 1.82
CA GLU A 72 -10.22 7.73 1.90
C GLU A 72 -9.36 6.74 2.70
N ILE A 73 -8.02 6.80 2.55
CA ILE A 73 -7.09 5.89 3.24
C ILE A 73 -6.73 6.42 4.64
N ALA A 74 -6.48 7.72 4.74
CA ALA A 74 -6.06 8.40 5.96
C ALA A 74 -7.03 9.55 6.31
N PRO A 75 -8.24 9.24 6.80
CA PRO A 75 -9.27 10.24 7.10
C PRO A 75 -8.91 11.19 8.25
N ARG A 76 -7.82 10.92 8.98
CA ARG A 76 -7.31 11.79 10.06
C ARG A 76 -6.09 12.61 9.63
N LEU A 77 -5.76 12.65 8.34
CA LEU A 77 -4.62 13.42 7.84
C LEU A 77 -5.00 14.89 7.64
N ALA A 78 -4.92 15.68 8.71
CA ALA A 78 -5.25 17.11 8.69
C ALA A 78 -4.56 17.92 7.57
N PRO A 79 -3.26 17.70 7.24
CA PRO A 79 -2.62 18.41 6.12
C PRO A 79 -3.32 18.19 4.77
N ALA A 80 -3.91 17.02 4.53
CA ALA A 80 -4.61 16.73 3.28
C ALA A 80 -5.92 17.52 3.15
N TYR A 81 -6.67 17.73 4.25
CA TYR A 81 -7.84 18.61 4.25
C TYR A 81 -7.47 20.05 3.91
N ASN A 82 -6.38 20.56 4.48
CA ASN A 82 -5.92 21.93 4.23
C ASN A 82 -5.52 22.12 2.76
N ASN A 83 -4.74 21.19 2.21
CA ASN A 83 -4.31 21.27 0.81
C ASN A 83 -5.49 21.12 -0.16
N LEU A 84 -6.42 20.19 0.11
CA LEU A 84 -7.63 20.01 -0.70
C LEU A 84 -8.53 21.24 -0.66
N GLY A 85 -8.71 21.84 0.52
CA GLY A 85 -9.42 23.11 0.68
C GLY A 85 -8.79 24.23 -0.14
N ALA A 86 -7.46 24.40 -0.06
CA ALA A 86 -6.73 25.40 -0.85
C ALA A 86 -6.88 25.18 -2.37
N LEU A 87 -6.85 23.92 -2.84
CA LEU A 87 -7.09 23.60 -4.25
C LEU A 87 -8.51 23.94 -4.68
N TYR A 88 -9.52 23.68 -3.85
CA TYR A 88 -10.89 24.07 -4.14
C TYR A 88 -11.06 25.59 -4.18
N LEU A 89 -10.38 26.34 -3.33
CA LEU A 89 -10.35 27.81 -3.40
C LEU A 89 -9.75 28.30 -4.72
N ARG A 90 -8.63 27.71 -5.17
CA ARG A 90 -7.99 28.05 -6.46
C ARG A 90 -8.90 27.74 -7.65
N GLN A 91 -9.73 26.71 -7.54
CA GLN A 91 -10.74 26.33 -8.54
C GLN A 91 -12.04 27.13 -8.42
N ARG A 92 -12.14 28.06 -7.46
CA ARG A 92 -13.35 28.84 -7.14
C ARG A 92 -14.55 27.98 -6.67
N GLU A 93 -14.28 26.78 -6.18
CA GLU A 93 -15.27 25.87 -5.59
C GLU A 93 -15.45 26.12 -4.09
N PHE A 94 -15.86 27.35 -3.75
CA PHE A 94 -15.87 27.84 -2.36
C PHE A 94 -16.70 26.98 -1.39
N LYS A 95 -17.83 26.45 -1.85
CA LYS A 95 -18.69 25.58 -1.02
C LYS A 95 -17.98 24.27 -0.63
N LYS A 96 -17.26 23.65 -1.57
CA LYS A 96 -16.49 22.44 -1.30
C LYS A 96 -15.28 22.75 -0.40
N ALA A 97 -14.60 23.87 -0.66
CA ALA A 97 -13.49 24.31 0.19
C ALA A 97 -13.92 24.47 1.65
N ALA A 98 -15.02 25.18 1.91
CA ALA A 98 -15.55 25.35 3.26
C ALA A 98 -15.88 24.01 3.92
N ALA A 99 -16.61 23.12 3.23
CA ALA A 99 -16.96 21.81 3.78
C ALA A 99 -15.74 20.93 4.10
N VAL A 100 -14.71 20.95 3.25
CA VAL A 100 -13.47 20.18 3.47
C VAL A 100 -12.67 20.76 4.63
N LEU A 101 -12.52 22.08 4.70
CA LEU A 101 -11.78 22.75 5.78
C LEU A 101 -12.48 22.57 7.13
N GLU A 102 -13.82 22.68 7.18
CA GLU A 102 -14.60 22.39 8.40
C GLU A 102 -14.40 20.95 8.89
N ARG A 103 -14.26 19.98 7.98
CA ARG A 103 -13.91 18.60 8.35
C ARG A 103 -12.48 18.55 8.90
N GLY A 104 -11.52 19.21 8.26
CA GLY A 104 -10.13 19.28 8.73
C GLY A 104 -10.02 19.85 10.15
N LEU A 105 -10.72 20.94 10.44
CA LEU A 105 -10.75 21.57 11.78
C LEU A 105 -11.32 20.66 12.87
N LYS A 106 -12.22 19.72 12.52
CA LYS A 106 -12.71 18.72 13.48
C LYS A 106 -11.68 17.63 13.80
N ILE A 107 -10.73 17.40 12.89
CA ILE A 107 -9.65 16.42 13.07
C ILE A 107 -8.51 17.04 13.88
N ASP A 108 -8.09 18.25 13.49
CA ASP A 108 -7.02 18.99 14.14
C ASP A 108 -7.39 20.49 14.24
N PRO A 109 -7.85 20.94 15.42
CA PRO A 109 -8.33 22.31 15.61
C PRO A 109 -7.26 23.36 15.91
N HIS A 110 -5.96 23.05 15.93
CA HIS A 110 -4.91 23.96 16.43
C HIS A 110 -3.64 24.05 15.56
#